data_AF-A0A960J9W2-F1
#
_entry.id   AF-A0A960J9W2-F1
#
_cell.length_a   1.000
_cell.length_b   1.000
_cell.length_c   1.000
_cell.angle_alpha   90.00
_cell.angle_beta   90.00
_cell.angle_gamma   90.00
#
_symmetry.space_group_name_H-M   'P 1'
#
loop_
_entity.id
_entity.type
_entity.pdbx_description
1 polymer ?
#
loop_
_entity_poly.entity_id
_entity_poly.type
_entity_poly.pdbx_seq_one_letter_code
_entity_poly.pdbx_strand_id
1 'polypeptide(L)'
;MRLAVPLLALAACAPGVAEEVFRDVARESGIVFDHFIGATGDYYLVEVMGPGAALFDYDDDGDLDVYLLQGSLLNPAKTLADSLFPAPKRPGARLFRNDLIPGGRLAFVDVTEEAGVGNLGYGLGVAAGDYDNDGDLDLFVTNFGNDVLYRNEGDGTFADVTHQAGVAGGGFTTSAAWVDYDRDGDLDLYVPYYNAFSIEGNKRCLAPSGARDYCGPTSYFPLPDKLYRNDGEGRFTDVSRASGVASAQAAGLGVAATDFNLDGRVDLFVANDMTPNFLWINQG
;
A
#
# COMPACT_ATOMS: atom_id res chain seq x y z
N MET A 1 -7.99 -7.89 -83.99
CA MET A 1 -8.44 -8.69 -82.83
C MET A 1 -7.56 -8.31 -81.64
N ARG A 2 -7.98 -7.36 -80.81
CA ARG A 2 -7.23 -6.93 -79.61
C ARG A 2 -7.99 -7.46 -78.39
N LEU A 3 -7.36 -8.36 -77.64
CA LEU A 3 -7.89 -8.90 -76.39
C LEU A 3 -7.94 -7.79 -75.33
N ALA A 4 -9.07 -7.69 -74.63
CA ALA A 4 -9.18 -6.96 -73.37
C ALA A 4 -8.83 -7.92 -72.22
N VAL A 5 -7.88 -7.54 -71.37
CA VAL A 5 -7.57 -8.24 -70.12
C VAL A 5 -8.27 -7.47 -68.99
N PRO A 6 -9.11 -8.10 -68.16
CA PRO A 6 -9.76 -7.40 -67.07
C PRO A 6 -8.75 -7.21 -65.91
N LEU A 7 -8.68 -5.99 -65.40
CA LEU A 7 -7.88 -5.67 -64.21
C LEU A 7 -8.68 -6.09 -62.98
N LEU A 8 -8.25 -7.16 -62.29
CA LEU A 8 -8.80 -7.53 -60.98
C LEU A 8 -8.24 -6.55 -59.94
N ALA A 9 -9.10 -5.73 -59.34
CA ALA A 9 -8.73 -4.92 -58.18
C ALA A 9 -8.73 -5.81 -56.92
N LEU A 10 -7.55 -6.09 -56.38
CA LEU A 10 -7.41 -6.64 -55.03
C LEU A 10 -7.72 -5.53 -54.02
N ALA A 11 -8.87 -5.61 -53.37
CA ALA A 11 -9.16 -4.82 -52.18
C ALA A 11 -8.28 -5.35 -51.04
N ALA A 12 -7.23 -4.61 -50.71
CA ALA A 12 -6.47 -4.86 -49.49
C ALA A 12 -7.32 -4.42 -48.29
N CYS A 13 -7.78 -5.38 -47.49
CA CYS A 13 -8.32 -5.06 -46.16
C CYS A 13 -7.18 -4.46 -45.33
N ALA A 14 -7.31 -3.20 -44.95
CA ALA A 14 -6.44 -2.61 -43.94
C ALA A 14 -6.68 -3.35 -42.61
N PRO A 15 -5.62 -3.76 -41.89
CA PRO A 15 -5.80 -4.34 -40.56
C PRO A 15 -6.42 -3.28 -39.64
N GLY A 16 -7.58 -3.60 -39.05
CA GLY A 16 -8.20 -2.75 -38.04
C GLY A 16 -7.25 -2.58 -36.87
N VAL A 17 -6.94 -1.34 -36.50
CA VAL A 17 -6.19 -1.04 -35.28
C VAL A 17 -7.07 -1.49 -34.11
N ALA A 18 -6.58 -2.42 -33.30
CA ALA A 18 -7.29 -2.87 -32.10
C ALA A 18 -7.50 -1.67 -31.17
N GLU A 19 -8.74 -1.44 -30.76
CA GLU A 19 -9.09 -0.39 -29.81
C GLU A 19 -8.45 -0.72 -28.45
N GLU A 20 -7.75 0.23 -27.84
CA GLU A 20 -7.09 0.01 -26.56
C GLU A 20 -8.13 -0.25 -25.46
N VAL A 21 -7.99 -1.36 -24.74
CA VAL A 21 -8.92 -1.79 -23.67
C VAL A 21 -8.74 -0.94 -22.38
N PHE A 22 -7.58 -0.30 -22.23
CA PHE A 22 -7.26 0.56 -21.09
C PHE A 22 -6.72 1.91 -21.57
N ARG A 23 -7.09 2.98 -20.85
CA ARG A 23 -6.59 4.34 -21.08
C ARG A 23 -6.17 4.95 -19.75
N ASP A 24 -5.01 5.58 -19.71
CA ASP A 24 -4.59 6.39 -18.57
C ASP A 24 -5.40 7.70 -18.54
N VAL A 25 -6.07 7.94 -17.42
CA VAL A 25 -6.89 9.14 -17.18
C VAL A 25 -6.45 9.91 -15.93
N ALA A 26 -5.33 9.56 -15.30
CA ALA A 26 -4.93 10.13 -14.01
C ALA A 26 -4.81 11.65 -14.09
N ARG A 27 -4.03 12.17 -15.06
CA ARG A 27 -3.87 13.62 -15.24
C ARG A 27 -5.15 14.33 -15.68
N GLU A 28 -5.98 13.68 -16.50
CA GLU A 28 -7.26 14.27 -16.97
C GLU A 28 -8.29 14.35 -15.83
N SER A 29 -8.27 13.37 -14.94
CA SER A 29 -9.15 13.32 -13.77
C SER A 29 -8.61 14.15 -12.60
N GLY A 30 -7.36 14.61 -12.61
CA GLY A 30 -6.81 15.50 -11.57
C GLY A 30 -5.79 14.84 -10.63
N ILE A 31 -5.58 13.53 -10.76
CA ILE A 31 -4.52 12.81 -10.05
C ILE A 31 -3.17 13.15 -10.70
N VAL A 32 -2.45 14.08 -10.09
CA VAL A 32 -1.08 14.46 -10.47
C VAL A 32 -0.12 14.05 -9.36
N PHE A 33 0.34 12.81 -9.45
CA PHE A 33 1.24 12.18 -8.49
C PHE A 33 2.36 11.45 -9.21
N ASP A 34 3.59 11.67 -8.77
CA ASP A 34 4.79 10.95 -9.23
C ASP A 34 5.40 10.26 -8.02
N HIS A 35 5.50 8.92 -8.05
CA HIS A 35 6.11 8.17 -6.95
C HIS A 35 7.63 8.35 -6.94
N PHE A 36 8.19 8.44 -5.74
CA PHE A 36 9.59 8.70 -5.45
C PHE A 36 10.13 7.63 -4.49
N ILE A 37 11.06 6.80 -4.97
CA ILE A 37 11.62 5.68 -4.21
C ILE A 37 12.78 6.07 -3.27
N GLY A 38 13.17 7.35 -3.18
CA GLY A 38 14.26 7.75 -2.27
C GLY A 38 15.68 7.37 -2.67
N ALA A 39 15.88 6.76 -3.84
CA ALA A 39 17.16 6.14 -4.20
C ALA A 39 18.29 7.15 -4.44
N THR A 40 19.40 6.96 -3.71
CA THR A 40 20.63 7.79 -3.78
C THR A 40 21.89 6.99 -4.11
N GLY A 41 21.72 5.74 -4.56
CA GLY A 41 22.81 4.83 -4.95
C GLY A 41 23.31 3.91 -3.83
N ASP A 42 22.58 3.85 -2.71
CA ASP A 42 22.88 2.94 -1.60
C ASP A 42 22.25 1.54 -1.77
N TYR A 43 21.32 1.37 -2.71
CA TYR A 43 20.66 0.09 -2.99
C TYR A 43 19.98 -0.48 -1.75
N TYR A 44 19.22 0.35 -1.03
CA TYR A 44 18.45 -0.13 0.12
C TYR A 44 17.31 -1.00 -0.37
N LEU A 45 17.07 -2.13 0.31
CA LEU A 45 16.05 -3.10 -0.12
C LEU A 45 14.65 -2.47 -0.27
N VAL A 46 14.32 -1.50 0.58
CA VAL A 46 13.03 -0.79 0.54
C VAL A 46 12.82 -0.01 -0.77
N GLU A 47 13.88 0.44 -1.45
CA GLU A 47 13.79 1.25 -2.68
C GLU A 47 13.17 0.47 -3.86
N VAL A 48 13.18 -0.87 -3.80
CA VAL A 48 12.56 -1.75 -4.81
C VAL A 48 11.20 -2.31 -4.38
N MET A 49 10.68 -1.87 -3.24
CA MET A 49 9.30 -2.17 -2.83
C MET A 49 8.37 -1.08 -3.37
N GLY A 50 7.19 -1.51 -3.84
CA GLY A 50 6.15 -0.61 -4.31
C GLY A 50 5.42 0.05 -3.13
N PRO A 51 4.83 1.25 -3.34
CA PRO A 51 3.95 1.88 -2.35
C PRO A 51 2.57 1.22 -2.35
N GLY A 52 1.75 1.59 -1.36
CA GLY A 52 0.33 1.26 -1.28
C GLY A 52 -0.59 2.38 -1.77
N ALA A 53 -1.84 2.02 -2.03
CA ALA A 53 -2.94 2.95 -2.30
C ALA A 53 -4.23 2.44 -1.64
N ALA A 54 -5.09 3.37 -1.21
CA ALA A 54 -6.43 3.07 -0.74
C ALA A 54 -7.47 3.80 -1.60
N LEU A 55 -8.61 3.14 -1.80
CA LEU A 55 -9.85 3.74 -2.28
C LEU A 55 -10.85 3.65 -1.13
N PHE A 56 -11.37 4.79 -0.68
CA PHE A 56 -12.28 4.89 0.46
C PHE A 56 -13.03 6.22 0.38
N ASP A 57 -14.23 6.29 0.94
CA ASP A 57 -15.03 7.51 1.04
C ASP A 57 -14.63 8.20 2.36
N TYR A 58 -13.83 9.27 2.29
CA TYR A 58 -13.28 9.89 3.51
C TYR A 58 -14.17 10.98 4.08
N ASP A 59 -15.07 11.56 3.27
CA ASP A 59 -15.99 12.61 3.68
C ASP A 59 -17.48 12.24 3.55
N ASP A 60 -17.76 10.94 3.43
CA ASP A 60 -19.09 10.32 3.49
C ASP A 60 -20.06 10.86 2.41
N ASP A 61 -19.52 11.23 1.26
CA ASP A 61 -20.27 11.85 0.17
C ASP A 61 -20.82 10.82 -0.85
N GLY A 62 -20.44 9.56 -0.69
CA GLY A 62 -20.90 8.41 -1.46
C GLY A 62 -20.04 8.07 -2.67
N ASP A 63 -18.91 8.73 -2.86
CA ASP A 63 -17.93 8.36 -3.87
C ASP A 63 -16.55 8.02 -3.27
N LEU A 64 -15.69 7.35 -4.05
CA LEU A 64 -14.41 6.86 -3.53
C LEU A 64 -13.28 7.84 -3.84
N ASP A 65 -12.61 8.27 -2.79
CA ASP A 65 -11.39 9.06 -2.80
C ASP A 65 -10.16 8.19 -2.98
N VAL A 66 -9.03 8.84 -3.25
CA VAL A 66 -7.77 8.15 -3.53
C VAL A 66 -6.69 8.61 -2.56
N TYR A 67 -6.16 7.69 -1.76
CA TYR A 67 -4.96 7.93 -0.97
C TYR A 67 -3.76 7.17 -1.55
N LEU A 68 -2.69 7.90 -1.88
CA LEU A 68 -1.47 7.35 -2.48
C LEU A 68 -0.28 7.54 -1.55
N LEU A 69 0.40 6.44 -1.22
CA LEU A 69 1.62 6.47 -0.41
C LEU A 69 2.85 6.88 -1.22
N GLN A 70 3.86 7.35 -0.50
CA GLN A 70 5.07 7.91 -1.08
C GLN A 70 6.31 7.40 -0.35
N GLY A 71 7.40 7.24 -1.08
CA GLY A 71 8.71 6.98 -0.49
C GLY A 71 9.43 8.26 -0.04
N SER A 72 10.54 8.09 0.67
CA SER A 72 11.32 9.19 1.22
C SER A 72 12.82 8.88 1.16
N LEU A 73 13.66 9.88 1.42
CA LEU A 73 15.09 9.63 1.56
C LEU A 73 15.35 8.82 2.83
N LEU A 74 16.01 7.67 2.67
CA LEU A 74 16.33 6.78 3.78
C LEU A 74 17.69 7.06 4.42
N ASN A 75 18.65 7.59 3.64
CA ASN A 75 19.97 7.93 4.16
C ASN A 75 19.95 9.36 4.75
N PRO A 76 20.10 9.53 6.07
CA PRO A 76 20.06 10.84 6.71
C PRO A 76 21.24 11.75 6.32
N ALA A 77 22.31 11.19 5.73
CA ALA A 77 23.44 11.96 5.22
C ALA A 77 23.24 12.44 3.77
N LYS A 78 22.10 12.12 3.14
CA LYS A 78 21.79 12.46 1.75
C LYS A 78 20.65 13.47 1.68
N THR A 79 20.64 14.21 0.57
CA THR A 79 19.61 15.21 0.27
C THR A 79 18.93 14.88 -1.06
N LEU A 80 17.85 15.60 -1.39
CA LEU A 80 17.17 15.41 -2.67
C LEU A 80 18.08 15.72 -3.87
N ALA A 81 19.16 16.48 -3.68
CA ALA A 81 20.16 16.72 -4.72
C ALA A 81 21.01 15.48 -5.05
N ASP A 82 21.09 14.50 -4.14
CA ASP A 82 21.78 13.23 -4.34
C ASP A 82 20.90 12.17 -5.01
N SER A 83 19.62 12.48 -5.23
CA SER A 83 18.65 11.53 -5.79
C SER A 83 19.04 11.10 -7.21
N LEU A 84 18.90 9.80 -7.49
CA LEU A 84 19.06 9.25 -8.82
C LEU A 84 17.84 9.49 -9.72
N PHE A 85 16.70 9.83 -9.13
CA PHE A 85 15.43 10.07 -9.82
C PHE A 85 14.91 11.49 -9.55
N PRO A 86 14.02 12.03 -10.40
CA PRO A 86 13.39 13.32 -10.13
C PRO A 86 12.74 13.35 -8.75
N ALA A 87 13.15 14.31 -7.93
CA ALA A 87 12.58 14.50 -6.60
C ALA A 87 11.11 14.96 -6.69
N PRO A 88 10.24 14.53 -5.77
CA PRO A 88 8.85 14.93 -5.76
C PRO A 88 8.77 16.42 -5.44
N LYS A 89 7.89 17.15 -6.14
CA LYS A 89 7.67 18.58 -5.88
C LYS A 89 7.11 18.84 -4.48
N ARG A 90 6.31 17.91 -3.99
CA ARG A 90 5.75 17.90 -2.63
C ARG A 90 6.02 16.50 -2.07
N PRO A 91 6.81 16.36 -0.99
CA PRO A 91 7.08 15.07 -0.36
C PRO A 91 5.83 14.53 0.34
N GLY A 92 5.87 13.24 0.70
CA GLY A 92 4.83 12.57 1.45
C GLY A 92 3.64 12.06 0.63
N ALA A 93 2.82 11.26 1.30
CA ALA A 93 1.58 10.68 0.77
C ALA A 93 0.59 11.77 0.34
N ARG A 94 -0.43 11.38 -0.43
CA ARG A 94 -1.44 12.29 -0.97
C ARG A 94 -2.84 11.74 -0.85
N LEU A 95 -3.77 12.56 -0.35
CA LEU A 95 -5.20 12.33 -0.42
C LEU A 95 -5.81 13.20 -1.52
N PHE A 96 -6.55 12.56 -2.41
CA PHE A 96 -7.30 13.21 -3.46
C PHE A 96 -8.80 12.97 -3.24
N ARG A 97 -9.54 14.03 -2.88
CA ARG A 97 -11.00 13.97 -2.85
C ARG A 97 -11.54 13.81 -4.26
N ASN A 98 -12.50 12.94 -4.45
CA ASN A 98 -13.25 12.80 -5.67
C ASN A 98 -14.51 13.68 -5.61
N ASP A 99 -14.67 14.58 -6.59
CA ASP A 99 -15.85 15.45 -6.72
C ASP A 99 -16.85 14.84 -7.74
N LEU A 100 -16.95 13.50 -7.82
CA LEU A 100 -17.83 12.84 -8.78
C LEU A 100 -19.29 13.07 -8.39
N ILE A 101 -19.62 13.07 -7.10
CA ILE A 101 -20.95 13.36 -6.60
C ILE A 101 -21.01 14.82 -6.10
N PRO A 102 -22.10 15.57 -6.40
CA PRO A 102 -23.13 15.30 -7.41
C PRO A 102 -22.69 15.72 -8.84
N GLY A 103 -21.42 16.08 -9.05
CA GLY A 103 -20.92 16.72 -10.27
C GLY A 103 -21.05 15.88 -11.55
N GLY A 104 -21.19 14.55 -11.43
CA GLY A 104 -21.34 13.58 -12.50
C GLY A 104 -20.08 13.41 -13.38
N ARG A 105 -18.96 14.03 -12.99
CA ARG A 105 -17.70 14.00 -13.72
C ARG A 105 -16.58 13.67 -12.74
N LEU A 106 -15.88 12.57 -12.99
CA LEU A 106 -14.68 12.18 -12.23
C LEU A 106 -13.68 13.33 -12.23
N ALA A 107 -13.40 13.85 -11.04
CA ALA A 107 -12.50 14.97 -10.81
C ALA A 107 -11.90 14.83 -9.42
N PHE A 108 -10.58 14.82 -9.33
CA PHE A 108 -9.84 14.64 -8.11
C PHE A 108 -9.16 15.96 -7.70
N VAL A 109 -9.31 16.32 -6.43
CA VAL A 109 -8.71 17.50 -5.81
C VAL A 109 -7.78 17.04 -4.70
N ASP A 110 -6.51 17.46 -4.76
CA ASP A 110 -5.56 17.17 -3.69
C ASP A 110 -5.94 17.97 -2.43
N VAL A 111 -6.34 17.26 -1.38
CA VAL A 111 -6.81 17.81 -0.08
C VAL A 111 -5.88 17.41 1.06
N THR A 112 -4.65 16.98 0.73
CA THR A 112 -3.72 16.36 1.69
C THR A 112 -3.39 17.26 2.88
N GLU A 113 -3.20 18.56 2.63
CA GLU A 113 -2.81 19.52 3.67
C GLU A 113 -4.01 19.86 4.56
N GLU A 114 -5.18 20.02 3.96
CA GLU A 114 -6.44 20.27 4.65
C GLU A 114 -6.83 19.09 5.55
N ALA A 115 -6.70 17.86 5.04
CA ALA A 115 -7.07 16.64 5.75
C ALA A 115 -6.03 16.19 6.81
N GLY A 116 -4.78 16.68 6.72
CA GLY A 116 -3.73 16.36 7.70
C GLY A 116 -3.05 14.99 7.54
N VAL A 117 -3.22 14.33 6.40
CA VAL A 117 -2.74 12.95 6.14
C VAL A 117 -1.48 12.85 5.29
N GLY A 118 -0.65 13.89 5.28
CA GLY A 118 0.59 13.97 4.48
C GLY A 118 1.75 13.14 5.03
N ASN A 119 1.58 11.83 5.23
CA ASN A 119 2.61 10.92 5.79
C ASN A 119 3.98 11.14 5.11
N LEU A 120 4.99 11.53 5.90
CA LEU A 120 6.36 11.82 5.43
C LEU A 120 7.30 10.61 5.55
N GLY A 121 6.83 9.50 6.13
CA GLY A 121 7.55 8.24 6.20
C GLY A 121 7.79 7.61 4.82
N TYR A 122 8.42 6.45 4.81
CA TYR A 122 8.53 5.65 3.59
C TYR A 122 7.35 4.66 3.56
N GLY A 123 6.24 5.09 2.95
CA GLY A 123 4.98 4.34 2.97
C GLY A 123 4.99 3.11 2.04
N LEU A 124 4.43 2.01 2.50
CA LEU A 124 4.46 0.71 1.80
C LEU A 124 3.06 0.11 1.62
N GLY A 125 2.16 0.28 2.58
CA GLY A 125 0.79 -0.22 2.50
C GLY A 125 -0.18 0.65 3.30
N VAL A 126 -1.45 0.59 2.94
CA VAL A 126 -2.52 1.31 3.63
C VAL A 126 -3.77 0.44 3.72
N ALA A 127 -4.46 0.49 4.85
CA ALA A 127 -5.77 -0.11 5.03
C ALA A 127 -6.75 0.97 5.53
N ALA A 128 -7.93 1.01 4.92
CA ALA A 128 -9.04 1.88 5.33
C ALA A 128 -10.11 1.06 6.07
N GLY A 129 -10.59 1.56 7.21
CA GLY A 129 -11.62 0.88 8.01
C GLY A 129 -11.96 1.67 9.27
N ASP A 130 -13.23 1.66 9.65
CA ASP A 130 -13.79 2.31 10.85
C ASP A 130 -13.42 1.48 12.09
N TYR A 131 -12.29 1.78 12.73
CA TYR A 131 -11.76 0.94 13.81
C TYR A 131 -12.37 1.28 15.18
N ASP A 132 -12.93 2.47 15.35
CA ASP A 132 -13.57 2.90 16.59
C ASP A 132 -15.11 2.97 16.51
N ASN A 133 -15.68 2.46 15.42
CA ASN A 133 -17.12 2.29 15.20
C ASN A 133 -17.88 3.63 15.27
N ASP A 134 -17.26 4.72 14.83
CA ASP A 134 -17.86 6.06 14.81
C ASP A 134 -18.60 6.39 13.50
N GLY A 135 -18.42 5.55 12.48
CA GLY A 135 -19.06 5.63 11.18
C GLY A 135 -18.15 6.19 10.08
N ASP A 136 -17.00 6.76 10.43
CA ASP A 136 -16.06 7.37 9.51
C ASP A 136 -14.88 6.40 9.23
N LEU A 137 -14.43 6.27 7.97
CA LEU A 137 -13.32 5.37 7.66
C LEU A 137 -11.96 5.96 8.06
N ASP A 138 -11.22 5.25 8.91
CA ASP A 138 -9.87 5.59 9.33
C ASP A 138 -8.79 5.01 8.41
N LEU A 139 -7.55 5.49 8.54
CA LEU A 139 -6.41 5.00 7.76
C LEU A 139 -5.27 4.48 8.64
N PHE A 140 -4.90 3.21 8.45
CA PHE A 140 -3.63 2.68 8.95
C PHE A 140 -2.61 2.58 7.82
N VAL A 141 -1.46 3.25 7.99
CA VAL A 141 -0.37 3.33 7.03
C VAL A 141 0.85 2.56 7.56
N THR A 142 1.29 1.57 6.79
CA THR A 142 2.55 0.88 7.04
C THR A 142 3.73 1.58 6.40
N ASN A 143 4.85 1.58 7.10
CA ASN A 143 6.08 2.24 6.65
C ASN A 143 7.31 1.36 6.84
N PHE A 144 8.38 1.70 6.11
CA PHE A 144 9.70 1.44 6.65
C PHE A 144 10.02 2.47 7.73
N GLY A 145 9.99 2.05 8.99
CA GLY A 145 10.05 2.91 10.16
C GLY A 145 8.81 2.75 11.04
N ASN A 146 8.26 3.86 11.53
CA ASN A 146 7.04 3.87 12.33
C ASN A 146 5.82 3.82 11.42
N ASP A 147 4.87 2.97 11.76
CA ASP A 147 3.53 2.98 11.16
C ASP A 147 2.73 4.18 11.67
N VAL A 148 1.63 4.53 11.00
CA VAL A 148 0.78 5.67 11.38
C VAL A 148 -0.69 5.25 11.34
N LEU A 149 -1.44 5.52 12.41
CA LEU A 149 -2.89 5.42 12.46
C LEU A 149 -3.50 6.83 12.48
N TYR A 150 -4.21 7.15 11.42
CA TYR A 150 -4.99 8.37 11.29
C TYR A 150 -6.45 8.05 11.59
N ARG A 151 -7.00 8.66 12.65
CA ARG A 151 -8.43 8.61 12.91
C ARG A 151 -9.13 9.73 12.15
N ASN A 152 -10.20 9.43 11.43
CA ASN A 152 -11.05 10.44 10.80
C ASN A 152 -11.87 11.17 11.88
N GLU A 153 -11.95 12.49 11.84
CA GLU A 153 -12.70 13.25 12.84
C GLU A 153 -14.12 13.65 12.35
N GLY A 154 -14.55 13.10 11.21
CA GLY A 154 -15.89 13.31 10.63
C GLY A 154 -16.12 14.71 10.04
N ASP A 155 -15.08 15.54 10.00
CA ASP A 155 -15.10 16.90 9.44
C ASP A 155 -14.18 17.07 8.23
N GLY A 156 -13.76 15.95 7.64
CA GLY A 156 -12.80 15.89 6.54
C GLY A 156 -11.34 16.06 6.96
N THR A 157 -11.06 16.02 8.27
CA THR A 157 -9.70 16.03 8.82
C THR A 157 -9.39 14.76 9.59
N PHE A 158 -8.10 14.47 9.75
CA PHE A 158 -7.62 13.30 10.48
C PHE A 158 -6.69 13.69 11.62
N ALA A 159 -6.77 12.92 12.72
CA ALA A 159 -5.85 12.99 13.83
C ALA A 159 -4.87 11.80 13.81
N ASP A 160 -3.57 12.06 13.96
CA ASP A 160 -2.59 11.00 14.23
C ASP A 160 -2.75 10.51 15.68
N VAL A 161 -3.34 9.32 15.84
CA VAL A 161 -3.60 8.67 17.13
C VAL A 161 -2.66 7.49 17.39
N THR A 162 -1.65 7.31 16.54
CA THR A 162 -0.74 6.14 16.51
C THR A 162 -0.22 5.72 17.89
N HIS A 163 0.30 6.70 18.66
CA HIS A 163 0.86 6.45 19.98
C HIS A 163 -0.20 6.19 21.04
N GLN A 164 -1.37 6.84 20.93
CA GLN A 164 -2.48 6.63 21.84
C GLN A 164 -3.05 5.22 21.68
N ALA A 165 -3.22 4.80 20.42
CA ALA A 165 -3.73 3.49 20.02
C ALA A 165 -2.73 2.34 20.26
N GLY A 166 -1.43 2.62 20.32
CA GLY A 166 -0.40 1.62 20.61
C GLY A 166 0.10 0.83 19.40
N VAL A 167 -0.13 1.35 18.19
CA VAL A 167 0.15 0.67 16.91
C VAL A 167 1.30 1.29 16.11
N ALA A 168 2.16 2.09 16.75
CA ALA A 168 3.32 2.73 16.09
C ALA A 168 4.29 1.79 15.37
N GLY A 169 4.19 0.47 15.64
CA GLY A 169 4.94 -0.54 14.93
C GLY A 169 6.45 -0.29 15.00
N GLY A 170 7.13 -0.57 13.88
CA GLY A 170 8.57 -0.39 13.74
C GLY A 170 9.17 -1.37 12.74
N GLY A 171 10.15 -0.92 11.95
CA GLY A 171 10.92 -1.80 11.08
C GLY A 171 10.40 -1.78 9.64
N PHE A 172 10.08 -2.93 9.07
CA PHE A 172 9.75 -3.05 7.65
C PHE A 172 8.39 -3.76 7.48
N THR A 173 7.32 -3.00 7.68
CA THR A 173 5.93 -3.41 7.49
C THR A 173 5.48 -3.09 6.07
N THR A 174 4.58 -3.88 5.47
CA THR A 174 4.33 -3.80 4.01
C THR A 174 2.87 -3.60 3.62
N SER A 175 1.94 -4.16 4.39
CA SER A 175 0.50 -4.13 4.13
C SER A 175 -0.22 -4.14 5.47
N ALA A 176 -1.54 -4.09 5.46
CA ALA A 176 -2.35 -4.22 6.66
C ALA A 176 -3.74 -4.74 6.26
N ALA A 177 -4.42 -5.38 7.19
CA ALA A 177 -5.83 -5.71 7.07
C ALA A 177 -6.54 -5.42 8.39
N TRP A 178 -7.65 -4.72 8.29
CA TRP A 178 -8.66 -4.68 9.34
C TRP A 178 -9.46 -5.97 9.33
N VAL A 179 -9.69 -6.55 10.52
CA VAL A 179 -10.38 -7.83 10.67
C VAL A 179 -11.01 -7.92 12.05
N ASP A 180 -12.29 -8.29 12.14
CA ASP A 180 -12.89 -8.72 13.40
C ASP A 180 -12.62 -10.23 13.56
N TYR A 181 -11.46 -10.60 14.13
CA TYR A 181 -11.04 -12.02 14.13
C TYR A 181 -11.71 -12.81 15.26
N ASP A 182 -12.09 -12.17 16.36
CA ASP A 182 -12.69 -12.84 17.51
C ASP A 182 -14.21 -12.63 17.63
N ARG A 183 -14.80 -11.84 16.73
CA ARG A 183 -16.25 -11.55 16.60
C ARG A 183 -16.81 -10.76 17.77
N ASP A 184 -16.00 -9.86 18.35
CA ASP A 184 -16.49 -8.93 19.36
C ASP A 184 -17.11 -7.65 18.77
N GLY A 185 -16.96 -7.44 17.45
CA GLY A 185 -17.56 -6.35 16.70
C GLY A 185 -16.65 -5.13 16.55
N ASP A 186 -15.42 -5.20 17.07
CA ASP A 186 -14.40 -4.18 16.90
C ASP A 186 -13.38 -4.64 15.85
N LEU A 187 -12.96 -3.76 14.94
CA LEU A 187 -11.94 -4.14 13.96
C LEU A 187 -10.57 -4.26 14.63
N ASP A 188 -9.99 -5.44 14.57
CA ASP A 188 -8.60 -5.73 14.90
C ASP A 188 -7.68 -5.47 13.71
N LEU A 189 -6.37 -5.46 13.96
CA LEU A 189 -5.37 -5.10 12.95
C LEU A 189 -4.32 -6.19 12.75
N TYR A 190 -4.23 -6.72 11.53
CA TYR A 190 -3.15 -7.60 11.10
C TYR A 190 -2.13 -6.84 10.25
N VAL A 191 -0.85 -6.95 10.59
CA VAL A 191 0.26 -6.25 9.92
C VAL A 191 1.35 -7.25 9.52
N PRO A 192 1.53 -7.53 8.21
CA PRO A 192 2.66 -8.29 7.73
C PRO A 192 3.99 -7.56 7.95
N TYR A 193 5.01 -8.32 8.34
CA TYR A 193 6.39 -7.85 8.44
C TYR A 193 7.25 -8.55 7.37
N TYR A 194 8.15 -7.80 6.76
CA TYR A 194 8.99 -8.33 5.70
C TYR A 194 10.23 -9.03 6.26
N ASN A 195 11.27 -8.28 6.63
CA ASN A 195 12.48 -8.85 7.20
C ASN A 195 13.25 -7.82 8.04
N ALA A 196 14.33 -8.27 8.67
CA ALA A 196 15.17 -7.48 9.55
C ALA A 196 16.15 -6.55 8.82
N PHE A 197 15.83 -6.11 7.59
CA PHE A 197 16.61 -5.07 6.91
C PHE A 197 16.68 -3.80 7.75
N SER A 198 17.86 -3.18 7.79
CA SER A 198 18.07 -1.86 8.36
C SER A 198 19.09 -1.10 7.52
N ILE A 199 19.04 0.24 7.58
CA ILE A 199 19.97 1.12 6.85
C ILE A 199 21.43 0.82 7.24
N GLU A 200 21.71 0.69 8.54
CA GLU A 200 23.03 0.35 9.05
C GLU A 200 23.46 -1.09 8.69
N GLY A 201 22.49 -2.01 8.63
CA GLY A 201 22.71 -3.41 8.27
C GLY A 201 22.70 -3.68 6.76
N ASN A 202 22.64 -2.65 5.92
CA ASN A 202 22.51 -2.81 4.48
C ASN A 202 23.67 -3.62 3.90
N LYS A 203 23.35 -4.73 3.24
CA LYS A 203 24.33 -5.63 2.64
C LYS A 203 24.65 -5.20 1.21
N ARG A 204 25.87 -5.53 0.76
CA ARG A 204 26.25 -5.37 -0.63
C ARG A 204 25.91 -6.64 -1.41
N CYS A 205 24.90 -6.55 -2.27
CA CYS A 205 24.52 -7.63 -3.18
C CYS A 205 24.95 -7.32 -4.63
N LEU A 206 25.12 -8.38 -5.42
CA LEU A 206 25.58 -8.29 -6.81
C LEU A 206 24.67 -9.12 -7.70
N ALA A 207 24.38 -8.60 -8.90
CA ALA A 207 23.76 -9.37 -9.97
C ALA A 207 24.73 -10.47 -10.47
N PRO A 208 24.26 -11.47 -11.24
CA PRO A 208 25.14 -12.48 -11.86
C PRO A 208 26.28 -11.91 -12.71
N SER A 209 26.11 -10.69 -13.23
CA SER A 209 27.15 -9.95 -13.97
C SER A 209 28.28 -9.39 -13.09
N GLY A 210 28.13 -9.46 -11.76
CA GLY A 210 29.03 -8.83 -10.79
C GLY A 210 28.77 -7.34 -10.55
N ALA A 211 27.80 -6.73 -11.24
CA ALA A 211 27.37 -5.37 -10.97
C ALA A 211 26.63 -5.28 -9.62
N ARG A 212 26.68 -4.11 -8.96
CA ARG A 212 25.90 -3.85 -7.73
C ARG A 212 24.42 -3.98 -8.03
N ASP A 213 23.71 -4.67 -7.15
CA ASP A 213 22.27 -4.89 -7.25
C ASP A 213 21.62 -4.86 -5.86
N TYR A 214 20.31 -4.78 -5.83
CA TYR A 214 19.52 -4.88 -4.62
C TYR A 214 19.62 -6.28 -4.03
N CYS A 215 19.64 -6.36 -2.70
CA CYS A 215 19.55 -7.63 -2.01
C CYS A 215 18.13 -8.18 -2.07
N GLY A 216 17.93 -9.47 -2.29
CA GLY A 216 16.60 -10.09 -2.20
C GLY A 216 16.14 -10.33 -0.75
N PRO A 217 14.86 -10.68 -0.53
CA PRO A 217 14.28 -10.94 0.81
C PRO A 217 15.06 -11.94 1.64
N THR A 218 15.61 -12.98 1.00
CA THR A 218 16.38 -14.05 1.66
C THR A 218 17.76 -13.61 2.16
N SER A 219 18.16 -12.37 1.84
CA SER A 219 19.42 -11.80 2.32
C SER A 219 19.31 -11.35 3.77
N TYR A 220 18.11 -11.17 4.32
CA TYR A 220 17.86 -10.72 5.68
C TYR A 220 16.99 -11.74 6.42
N PHE A 221 17.04 -11.72 7.75
CA PHE A 221 16.24 -12.64 8.56
C PHE A 221 14.76 -12.26 8.49
N PRO A 222 13.83 -13.16 8.14
CA PRO A 222 12.41 -12.84 8.10
C PRO A 222 11.86 -12.55 9.50
N LEU A 223 10.91 -11.62 9.58
CA LEU A 223 10.26 -11.24 10.83
C LEU A 223 8.86 -11.87 10.90
N PRO A 224 8.37 -12.20 12.11
CA PRO A 224 6.98 -12.63 12.28
C PRO A 224 6.04 -11.44 12.06
N ASP A 225 4.89 -11.71 11.46
CA ASP A 225 3.79 -10.76 11.34
C ASP A 225 3.18 -10.44 12.71
N LYS A 226 2.37 -9.38 12.75
CA LYS A 226 1.66 -8.99 13.97
C LYS A 226 0.14 -9.05 13.83
N LEU A 227 -0.50 -9.45 14.92
CA LEU A 227 -1.93 -9.30 15.14
C LEU A 227 -2.15 -8.48 16.40
N TYR A 228 -2.91 -7.41 16.25
CA TYR A 228 -3.26 -6.47 17.30
C TYR A 228 -4.76 -6.56 17.57
N ARG A 229 -5.14 -6.88 18.80
CA ARG A 229 -6.54 -6.90 19.22
C ARG A 229 -6.99 -5.51 19.66
N ASN A 230 -8.10 -5.02 19.14
CA ASN A 230 -8.76 -3.79 19.59
C ASN A 230 -9.57 -4.06 20.87
N ASP A 231 -9.59 -3.12 21.81
CA ASP A 231 -10.36 -3.24 23.06
C ASP A 231 -11.74 -2.55 23.02
N GLY A 232 -12.13 -2.00 21.87
CA GLY A 232 -13.36 -1.25 21.68
C GLY A 232 -13.29 0.19 22.21
N GLU A 233 -12.16 0.59 22.79
CA GLU A 233 -11.89 1.96 23.27
C GLU A 233 -10.77 2.62 22.43
N GLY A 234 -10.47 2.06 21.26
CA GLY A 234 -9.47 2.56 20.32
C GLY A 234 -8.02 2.29 20.75
N ARG A 235 -7.80 1.32 21.65
CA ARG A 235 -6.46 0.85 22.01
C ARG A 235 -6.25 -0.58 21.54
N PHE A 236 -5.03 -0.83 21.07
CA PHE A 236 -4.65 -2.12 20.54
C PHE A 236 -3.63 -2.83 21.44
N THR A 237 -3.81 -4.14 21.60
CA THR A 237 -2.89 -5.03 22.29
C THR A 237 -2.26 -6.00 21.29
N ASP A 238 -0.92 -6.07 21.25
CA ASP A 238 -0.20 -7.07 20.44
C ASP A 238 -0.47 -8.49 21.00
N VAL A 239 -1.30 -9.25 20.28
CA VAL A 239 -1.69 -10.63 20.62
C VAL A 239 -0.97 -11.66 19.75
N SER A 240 0.00 -11.26 18.93
CA SER A 240 0.64 -12.10 17.90
C SER A 240 1.17 -13.45 18.44
N ARG A 241 1.71 -13.45 19.66
CA ARG A 241 2.16 -14.69 20.31
C ARG A 241 1.01 -15.55 20.84
N ALA A 242 -0.01 -14.92 21.40
CA ALA A 242 -1.16 -15.60 21.98
C ALA A 242 -2.06 -16.22 20.90
N SER A 243 -2.23 -15.52 19.76
CA SER A 243 -2.97 -16.01 18.60
C SER A 243 -2.22 -17.06 17.79
N GLY A 244 -0.90 -17.18 17.97
CA GLY A 244 -0.05 -18.10 17.22
C GLY A 244 0.44 -17.55 15.88
N VAL A 245 0.03 -16.35 15.47
CA VAL A 245 0.53 -15.68 14.25
C VAL A 245 2.05 -15.55 14.27
N ALA A 246 2.64 -15.25 15.43
CA ALA A 246 4.09 -15.13 15.60
C ALA A 246 4.84 -16.49 15.62
N SER A 247 4.15 -17.62 15.39
CA SER A 247 4.78 -18.95 15.34
C SER A 247 5.45 -19.26 14.00
N ALA A 248 5.16 -18.46 12.96
CA ALA A 248 5.82 -18.52 11.66
C ALA A 248 6.33 -17.13 11.25
N GLN A 249 7.25 -17.12 10.30
CA GLN A 249 7.91 -15.91 9.81
C GLN A 249 8.42 -16.12 8.39
N ALA A 250 8.13 -15.18 7.52
CA ALA A 250 8.55 -15.13 6.14
C ALA A 250 8.62 -13.65 5.72
N ALA A 251 8.92 -13.40 4.44
CA ALA A 251 8.93 -12.04 3.91
C ALA A 251 7.50 -11.63 3.48
N GLY A 252 6.64 -11.29 4.45
CA GLY A 252 5.25 -10.92 4.21
C GLY A 252 5.13 -9.67 3.34
N LEU A 253 4.29 -9.69 2.30
CA LEU A 253 4.03 -8.55 1.42
C LEU A 253 2.58 -8.11 1.49
N GLY A 254 1.66 -8.92 0.99
CA GLY A 254 0.24 -8.61 0.91
C GLY A 254 -0.59 -9.55 1.79
N VAL A 255 -1.65 -9.02 2.40
CA VAL A 255 -2.61 -9.80 3.19
C VAL A 255 -4.01 -9.69 2.61
N ALA A 256 -4.76 -10.78 2.66
CA ALA A 256 -6.20 -10.81 2.41
C ALA A 256 -6.90 -11.47 3.60
N ALA A 257 -7.94 -10.82 4.10
CA ALA A 257 -8.78 -11.32 5.19
C ALA A 257 -10.15 -11.74 4.61
N THR A 258 -10.47 -13.02 4.72
CA THR A 258 -11.78 -13.55 4.31
C THR A 258 -12.00 -14.92 4.94
N ASP A 259 -13.23 -15.41 4.97
CA ASP A 259 -13.55 -16.76 5.44
C ASP A 259 -13.20 -17.78 4.34
N PHE A 260 -11.96 -18.29 4.35
CA PHE A 260 -11.44 -19.17 3.29
C PHE A 260 -12.01 -20.59 3.41
N ASN A 261 -12.37 -21.03 4.61
CA ASN A 261 -12.88 -22.38 4.86
C ASN A 261 -14.42 -22.44 4.97
N LEU A 262 -15.11 -21.29 4.93
CA LEU A 262 -16.55 -21.12 5.02
C LEU A 262 -17.15 -21.54 6.38
N ASP A 263 -16.42 -21.36 7.48
CA ASP A 263 -16.89 -21.62 8.84
C ASP A 263 -17.47 -20.38 9.56
N GLY A 264 -17.50 -19.26 8.85
CA GLY A 264 -17.97 -17.95 9.26
C GLY A 264 -16.92 -17.13 10.01
N ARG A 265 -15.73 -17.66 10.30
CA ARG A 265 -14.63 -16.89 10.94
C ARG A 265 -13.75 -16.33 9.85
N VAL A 266 -13.26 -15.11 10.06
CA VAL A 266 -12.32 -14.52 9.10
C VAL A 266 -10.97 -15.20 9.29
N ASP A 267 -10.44 -15.73 8.19
CA ASP A 267 -9.10 -16.30 8.04
C ASP A 267 -8.17 -15.25 7.39
N LEU A 268 -6.86 -15.50 7.44
CA LEU A 268 -5.85 -14.61 6.86
C LEU A 268 -4.96 -15.36 5.87
N PHE A 269 -4.83 -14.82 4.65
CA PHE A 269 -3.87 -15.29 3.67
C PHE A 269 -2.78 -14.24 3.46
N VAL A 270 -1.51 -14.64 3.61
CA VAL A 270 -0.36 -13.76 3.44
C VAL A 270 0.48 -14.24 2.26
N ALA A 271 0.61 -13.36 1.26
CA ALA A 271 1.52 -13.56 0.14
C ALA A 271 2.95 -13.20 0.56
N ASN A 272 3.82 -14.20 0.59
CA ASN A 272 5.20 -14.08 1.03
C ASN A 272 6.15 -14.00 -0.17
N ASP A 273 7.13 -13.12 -0.10
CA ASP A 273 8.11 -12.92 -1.16
C ASP A 273 9.15 -14.03 -1.17
N MET A 274 9.36 -14.63 -2.35
CA MET A 274 10.30 -15.73 -2.62
C MET A 274 10.23 -16.94 -1.66
N THR A 275 9.18 -17.06 -0.86
CA THR A 275 8.99 -18.08 0.19
C THR A 275 7.53 -18.54 0.21
N PRO A 276 7.21 -19.70 0.81
CA PRO A 276 5.83 -20.19 0.85
C PRO A 276 4.89 -19.21 1.54
N ASN A 277 3.70 -19.00 0.97
CA ASN A 277 2.63 -18.18 1.54
C ASN A 277 2.09 -18.78 2.84
N PHE A 278 1.48 -17.95 3.68
CA PHE A 278 0.77 -18.38 4.88
C PHE A 278 -0.74 -18.36 4.67
N LEU A 279 -1.41 -19.35 5.23
CA LEU A 279 -2.86 -19.36 5.41
C LEU A 279 -3.13 -19.67 6.88
N TRP A 280 -3.60 -18.67 7.61
CA TRP A 280 -4.01 -18.80 8.99
C TRP A 280 -5.50 -19.09 9.03
N ILE A 281 -5.85 -20.32 9.37
CA ILE A 281 -7.25 -20.69 9.61
C ILE A 281 -7.60 -20.36 11.06
N ASN A 282 -8.57 -19.49 11.24
CA ASN A 282 -9.05 -19.06 12.53
C ASN A 282 -9.82 -20.19 13.21
N GLN A 283 -9.49 -20.49 14.47
CA GLN A 283 -10.08 -21.58 15.25
C GLN A 283 -10.89 -21.09 16.46
N GLY A 284 -11.06 -19.77 16.61
CA GLY A 284 -11.69 -19.13 17.77
C GLY A 284 -10.72 -18.76 18.88
#